data_AF-A0A316FT78-F1
#
_entry.id   AF-A0A316FT78-F1
#
_cell.length_a   1.000
_cell.length_b   1.000
_cell.length_c   1.000
_cell.angle_alpha   90.00
_cell.angle_beta   90.00
_cell.angle_gamma   90.00
#
_symmetry.space_group_name_H-M   'P 1'
#
loop_
_entity.id
_entity.type
_entity.pdbx_description
1 polymer ?
#
loop_
_entity_poly.entity_id
_entity_poly.type
_entity_poly.pdbx_seq_one_letter_code
_entity_poly.pdbx_strand_id
1 'polypeptide(L)'
;MKVLIFAVALAVTGCGAQAPAADVADAAVEMVALQEVGFEAGDAGGAGDAATDSPGVRPRAVRKLLRKNTLHGEVVVRTREGEERTVVVQRGEVTTADDKGFTVKSSDGYEVTWTFGDRLRVTENRKKAERGAVRPGVRVGVGGVRDGSAVTARLVIIG
;
A
#
# COMPACT_ATOMS: atom_id res chain seq x y z
N MET A 1 -55.36 28.27 -16.95
CA MET A 1 -54.04 28.80 -17.38
C MET A 1 -53.45 29.64 -16.26
N LYS A 2 -52.35 29.15 -15.66
CA LYS A 2 -51.33 29.93 -14.97
C LYS A 2 -50.10 29.03 -14.89
N VAL A 3 -49.18 29.27 -15.81
CA VAL A 3 -47.91 28.56 -15.95
C VAL A 3 -46.94 29.17 -14.93
N LEU A 4 -46.40 28.35 -14.03
CA LEU A 4 -45.32 28.73 -13.14
C LEU A 4 -44.07 27.98 -13.60
N ILE A 5 -43.16 28.75 -14.19
CA ILE A 5 -41.83 28.33 -14.63
C ILE A 5 -40.98 28.18 -13.36
N PHE A 6 -40.55 26.96 -13.04
CA PHE A 6 -39.47 26.75 -12.07
C PHE A 6 -38.15 26.58 -12.81
N ALA A 7 -37.23 27.49 -12.51
CA ALA A 7 -35.88 27.53 -13.05
C ALA A 7 -35.07 26.31 -12.58
N VAL A 8 -34.43 25.62 -13.53
CA VAL A 8 -33.42 24.60 -13.28
C VAL A 8 -32.14 25.30 -12.83
N ALA A 9 -31.79 25.15 -11.55
CA ALA A 9 -30.46 25.48 -11.05
C ALA A 9 -29.54 24.27 -11.24
N LEU A 10 -28.79 24.25 -12.33
CA LEU A 10 -27.64 23.36 -12.54
C LEU A 10 -26.52 23.83 -11.61
N ALA A 11 -26.41 23.22 -10.42
CA ALA A 11 -25.23 23.32 -9.59
C ALA A 11 -24.13 22.42 -10.20
N VAL A 12 -23.22 23.03 -10.94
CA VAL A 12 -21.95 22.40 -11.32
C VAL A 12 -21.06 22.41 -10.08
N THR A 13 -21.22 21.40 -9.23
CA THR A 13 -20.27 21.16 -8.13
C THR A 13 -19.04 20.49 -8.73
N GLY A 14 -17.97 21.27 -8.86
CA GLY A 14 -16.65 20.78 -9.22
C GLY A 14 -16.23 19.67 -8.25
N CYS A 15 -16.07 18.47 -8.79
CA CYS A 15 -15.70 17.26 -8.07
C CYS A 15 -14.21 17.33 -7.69
N GLY A 16 -13.90 18.06 -6.62
CA GLY A 16 -12.70 17.82 -5.83
C GLY A 16 -13.07 16.82 -4.76
N ALA A 17 -12.96 15.52 -5.04
CA ALA A 17 -13.13 14.47 -4.03
C ALA A 17 -12.00 14.61 -3.00
N GLN A 18 -12.23 15.43 -1.98
CA GLN A 18 -11.39 15.47 -0.80
C GLN A 18 -11.65 14.16 -0.06
N ALA A 19 -10.69 13.23 -0.12
CA ALA A 19 -10.78 11.99 0.64
C ALA A 19 -11.03 12.34 2.13
N PRO A 20 -11.94 11.63 2.82
CA PRO A 20 -12.25 11.93 4.20
C PRO A 20 -11.00 11.81 5.08
N ALA A 21 -10.93 12.60 6.15
CA ALA A 21 -9.74 12.63 7.02
C ALA A 21 -9.39 11.26 7.63
N ALA A 22 -10.41 10.44 7.91
CA ALA A 22 -10.26 9.05 8.38
C ALA A 22 -9.48 8.18 7.37
N ASP A 23 -9.81 8.31 6.07
CA ASP A 23 -9.07 7.64 5.00
C ASP A 23 -7.59 8.03 4.98
N VAL A 24 -7.25 9.29 5.32
CA VAL A 24 -5.87 9.77 5.40
C VAL A 24 -5.14 9.19 6.61
N ALA A 25 -5.81 9.10 7.75
CA ALA A 25 -5.26 8.48 8.95
C ALA A 25 -5.00 6.98 8.76
N ASP A 26 -5.93 6.26 8.12
CA ASP A 26 -5.81 4.84 7.84
C ASP A 26 -4.66 4.54 6.90
N ALA A 27 -4.56 5.26 5.78
CA ALA A 27 -3.43 5.10 4.85
C ALA A 27 -2.08 5.36 5.52
N ALA A 28 -2.00 6.27 6.51
CA ALA A 28 -0.78 6.50 7.27
C ALA A 28 -0.45 5.33 8.20
N VAL A 29 -1.45 4.74 8.89
CA VAL A 29 -1.26 3.56 9.74
C VAL A 29 -0.85 2.35 8.91
N GLU A 30 -1.48 2.15 7.74
CA GLU A 30 -1.12 1.11 6.78
C GLU A 30 0.35 1.25 6.35
N MET A 31 0.78 2.47 6.02
CA MET A 31 2.18 2.72 5.66
C MET A 31 3.14 2.44 6.81
N VAL A 32 2.81 2.82 8.05
CA VAL A 32 3.63 2.49 9.23
C VAL A 32 3.72 0.97 9.43
N ALA A 33 2.59 0.26 9.31
CA ALA A 33 2.58 -1.20 9.41
C ALA A 33 3.44 -1.85 8.33
N LEU A 34 3.36 -1.35 7.09
CA LEU A 34 4.22 -1.76 5.98
C LEU A 34 5.70 -1.51 6.29
N GLN A 35 6.04 -0.37 6.88
CA GLN A 35 7.41 -0.05 7.27
C GLN A 35 7.96 -1.01 8.34
N GLU A 36 7.16 -1.35 9.35
CA GLU A 36 7.58 -2.26 10.41
C GLU A 36 7.79 -3.70 9.90
N VAL A 37 7.04 -4.13 8.87
CA VAL A 37 7.27 -5.41 8.19
C VAL A 37 8.32 -5.32 7.05
N GLY A 38 9.01 -4.18 6.93
CA GLY A 38 10.16 -4.01 6.04
C GLY A 38 9.83 -3.58 4.61
N PHE A 39 8.63 -3.06 4.35
CA PHE A 39 8.22 -2.49 3.05
C PHE A 39 8.28 -0.96 3.11
N GLU A 40 9.46 -0.40 2.83
CA GLU A 40 9.69 1.04 2.83
C GLU A 40 10.11 1.53 1.44
N ALA A 41 9.45 2.57 0.94
CA ALA A 41 9.85 3.24 -0.29
C ALA A 41 10.86 4.36 0.00
N GLY A 42 12.15 4.01 -0.05
CA GLY A 42 13.26 4.97 0.03
C GLY A 42 13.45 5.57 1.44
N ASP A 43 14.67 5.43 1.95
CA ASP A 43 15.14 5.84 3.28
C ASP A 43 14.68 7.24 3.72
N ALA A 44 13.98 7.30 4.85
CA ALA A 44 13.86 8.51 5.66
C ALA A 44 14.42 8.18 7.04
N GLY A 45 15.70 8.49 7.22
CA GLY A 45 16.35 8.43 8.51
C GLY A 45 15.72 9.39 9.54
N GLY A 46 15.62 8.89 10.79
CA GLY A 46 15.40 9.65 12.03
C GLY A 46 14.02 9.40 12.66
N ALA A 47 13.84 9.10 13.94
CA ALA A 47 14.71 8.93 15.13
C ALA A 47 13.95 7.94 16.04
N GLY A 48 14.56 6.89 16.57
CA GLY A 48 15.35 6.93 17.78
C GLY A 48 15.29 5.52 18.40
N ASP A 49 16.44 5.04 18.84
CA ASP A 49 16.54 4.29 20.09
C ASP A 49 18.01 4.31 20.46
N ALA A 50 18.28 4.90 21.61
CA ALA A 50 19.58 4.84 22.23
C ALA A 50 20.02 3.38 22.28
N ALA A 51 21.28 3.15 21.89
CA ALA A 51 21.90 1.84 21.99
C ALA A 51 21.86 1.38 23.46
N THR A 52 20.89 0.55 23.81
CA THR A 52 20.99 -0.32 24.97
C THR A 52 21.73 -1.57 24.50
N ASP A 53 22.94 -1.74 25.04
CA ASP A 53 23.85 -2.88 24.83
C ASP A 53 23.30 -4.16 25.49
N SER A 54 22.07 -4.53 25.15
CA SER A 54 21.51 -5.83 25.50
C SER A 54 21.88 -6.83 24.38
N PRO A 55 22.28 -8.08 24.70
CA PRO A 55 22.58 -9.13 23.73
C PRO A 55 21.29 -9.68 23.09
N GLY A 56 20.50 -8.78 22.51
CA GLY A 56 19.21 -9.04 21.86
C GLY A 56 19.25 -8.72 20.37
N VAL A 57 18.23 -9.20 19.65
CA VAL A 57 18.11 -8.98 18.22
C VAL A 57 17.88 -7.49 17.96
N ARG A 58 18.83 -6.82 17.31
CA ARG A 58 18.72 -5.40 16.97
C ARG A 58 17.51 -5.18 16.04
N PRO A 59 16.58 -4.26 16.36
CA PRO A 59 15.37 -4.02 15.54
C PRO A 59 15.66 -3.75 14.06
N ARG A 60 16.75 -3.02 13.77
CA ARG A 60 17.22 -2.77 12.40
C ARG A 60 17.61 -4.05 11.64
N ALA A 61 18.15 -5.05 12.34
CA ALA A 61 18.51 -6.33 11.75
C ALA A 61 17.27 -7.15 11.39
N VAL A 62 16.24 -7.15 12.25
CA VAL A 62 14.94 -7.78 11.98
C VAL A 62 14.29 -7.16 10.75
N ARG A 63 14.15 -5.83 10.70
CA ARG A 63 13.56 -5.14 9.54
C ARG A 63 14.31 -5.42 8.25
N LYS A 64 15.64 -5.45 8.29
CA LYS A 64 16.46 -5.82 7.12
C LYS A 64 16.20 -7.26 6.67
N LEU A 65 16.02 -8.19 7.61
CA LEU A 65 15.73 -9.59 7.33
C LEU A 65 14.35 -9.74 6.68
N LEU A 66 13.31 -9.14 7.26
CA LEU A 66 11.95 -9.16 6.70
C LEU A 66 11.90 -8.49 5.32
N ARG A 67 12.54 -7.33 5.17
CA ARG A 67 12.65 -6.64 3.87
C ARG A 67 13.27 -7.50 2.77
N LYS A 68 14.21 -8.39 3.10
CA LYS A 68 14.91 -9.22 2.10
C LYS A 68 14.27 -10.59 1.87
N ASN A 69 13.61 -11.15 2.88
CA ASN A 69 13.25 -12.57 2.88
C ASN A 69 11.74 -12.83 3.05
N THR A 70 10.91 -11.83 3.38
CA THR A 70 9.46 -12.01 3.42
C THR A 70 8.94 -12.28 2.00
N LEU A 71 8.37 -13.47 1.79
CA LEU A 71 7.73 -13.86 0.53
C LEU A 71 6.30 -13.32 0.47
N HIS A 72 5.50 -13.56 1.50
CA HIS A 72 4.17 -13.00 1.70
C HIS A 72 3.76 -13.12 3.16
N GLY A 73 2.70 -12.41 3.54
CA GLY A 73 2.11 -12.51 4.86
C GLY A 73 1.05 -11.45 5.09
N GLU A 74 0.27 -11.65 6.14
CA GLU A 74 -0.76 -10.71 6.57
C GLU A 74 -0.61 -10.41 8.06
N VAL A 75 -0.90 -9.17 8.45
CA VAL A 75 -0.99 -8.76 9.86
C VAL A 75 -2.25 -7.94 10.05
N VAL A 76 -2.99 -8.24 11.11
CA VAL A 76 -4.15 -7.43 11.51
C VAL A 76 -3.68 -6.42 12.54
N VAL A 77 -3.89 -5.14 12.24
CA VAL A 77 -3.55 -4.03 13.13
C VAL A 77 -4.81 -3.30 13.54
N ARG A 78 -4.77 -2.66 14.71
CA ARG A 78 -5.82 -1.75 15.14
C ARG A 78 -5.43 -0.32 14.79
N THR A 79 -6.31 0.41 14.10
CA THR A 79 -6.11 1.82 13.78
C THR A 79 -6.29 2.68 15.03
N ARG A 80 -5.96 3.98 14.94
CA ARG A 80 -6.17 4.91 16.07
C ARG A 80 -7.64 5.07 16.43
N GLU A 81 -8.54 4.83 15.49
CA GLU A 81 -9.99 4.92 15.65
C GLU A 81 -10.58 3.61 16.22
N GLY A 82 -9.74 2.60 16.45
CA GLY A 82 -10.14 1.32 17.05
C GLY A 82 -10.56 0.26 16.02
N GLU A 83 -10.55 0.59 14.73
CA GLU A 83 -10.91 -0.33 13.65
C GLU A 83 -9.80 -1.35 13.37
N GLU A 84 -10.18 -2.53 12.90
CA GLU A 84 -9.22 -3.55 12.48
C GLU A 84 -8.89 -3.42 11.00
N ARG A 85 -7.61 -3.44 10.66
CA ARG A 85 -7.11 -3.41 9.29
C ARG A 85 -6.14 -4.55 9.05
N THR A 86 -6.43 -5.34 8.01
CA THR A 86 -5.54 -6.40 7.54
C THR A 86 -4.57 -5.84 6.52
N VAL A 87 -3.30 -5.77 6.91
CA VAL A 87 -2.19 -5.35 6.04
C VAL A 87 -1.60 -6.60 5.38
N VAL A 88 -1.46 -6.55 4.07
CA VAL A 88 -0.93 -7.64 3.25
C VAL A 88 0.38 -7.21 2.62
N VAL A 89 1.36 -8.12 2.62
CA VAL A 89 2.62 -7.94 1.92
C VAL A 89 2.94 -9.14 1.05
N GLN A 90 3.60 -8.90 -0.07
CA GLN A 90 4.05 -9.95 -0.97
C GLN A 90 5.30 -9.52 -1.74
N ARG A 91 6.15 -10.48 -2.10
CA ARG A 91 7.23 -10.33 -3.09
C ARG A 91 7.10 -11.43 -4.13
N GLY A 92 7.40 -11.09 -5.38
CA GLY A 92 7.30 -12.04 -6.47
C GLY A 92 7.49 -11.40 -7.84
N GLU A 93 7.20 -12.18 -8.87
CA GLU A 93 7.13 -11.73 -10.25
C GLU A 93 5.70 -11.34 -10.60
N VAL A 94 5.53 -10.25 -11.33
CA VAL A 94 4.24 -9.89 -11.92
C VAL A 94 3.95 -10.86 -13.07
N THR A 95 2.84 -11.60 -13.01
CA THR A 95 2.43 -12.57 -14.04
C THR A 95 1.43 -11.96 -15.02
N THR A 96 0.59 -11.03 -14.56
CA THR A 96 -0.40 -10.30 -15.36
C THR A 96 -0.50 -8.86 -14.86
N ALA A 97 -0.86 -7.93 -15.75
CA ALA A 97 -1.18 -6.55 -15.37
C ALA A 97 -2.12 -5.91 -16.39
N ASP A 98 -3.03 -5.06 -15.91
CA ASP A 98 -3.91 -4.20 -16.70
C ASP A 98 -4.08 -2.83 -16.00
N ASP A 99 -5.00 -2.00 -16.48
CA ASP A 99 -5.23 -0.65 -15.91
C ASP A 99 -5.81 -0.67 -14.49
N LYS A 100 -6.41 -1.80 -14.07
CA LYS A 100 -7.07 -1.96 -12.77
C LYS A 100 -6.15 -2.59 -11.74
N GLY A 101 -5.25 -3.47 -12.16
CA GLY A 101 -4.48 -4.28 -11.23
C GLY A 101 -3.44 -5.17 -11.87
N PHE A 102 -2.94 -6.11 -11.08
CA PHE A 102 -1.86 -7.00 -11.46
C PHE A 102 -1.83 -8.23 -10.56
N THR A 103 -1.34 -9.35 -11.08
CA THR A 103 -1.14 -10.58 -10.31
C THR A 103 0.34 -10.77 -10.01
N VAL A 104 0.65 -11.11 -8.76
CA VAL A 104 2.02 -11.40 -8.31
C VAL A 104 2.10 -12.86 -7.87
N LYS A 105 3.11 -13.56 -8.39
CA LYS A 105 3.47 -14.91 -7.98
C LYS A 105 4.79 -14.90 -7.22
N SER A 106 4.74 -15.33 -5.97
CA SER A 106 5.90 -15.54 -5.11
C SER A 106 6.69 -16.79 -5.52
N SER A 107 7.95 -16.88 -5.09
CA SER A 107 8.84 -18.00 -5.46
C SER A 107 8.40 -19.35 -4.91
N ASP A 108 7.54 -19.38 -3.89
CA ASP A 108 6.92 -20.58 -3.33
C ASP A 108 5.60 -20.97 -4.03
N GLY A 109 5.20 -20.22 -5.05
CA GLY A 109 3.98 -20.46 -5.81
C GLY A 109 2.74 -19.75 -5.28
N TYR A 110 2.83 -19.00 -4.18
CA TYR A 110 1.72 -18.19 -3.68
C TYR A 110 1.37 -17.07 -4.66
N GLU A 111 0.08 -16.88 -4.93
CA GLU A 111 -0.40 -15.97 -5.98
C GLU A 111 -1.56 -15.10 -5.47
N VAL A 112 -1.46 -13.80 -5.71
CA VAL A 112 -2.49 -12.81 -5.34
C VAL A 112 -2.68 -11.83 -6.48
N THR A 113 -3.95 -11.54 -6.78
CA THR A 113 -4.33 -10.43 -7.65
C THR A 113 -4.57 -9.18 -6.81
N TRP A 114 -3.85 -8.12 -7.16
CA TRP A 114 -3.86 -6.83 -6.50
C TRP A 114 -4.60 -5.81 -7.35
N THR A 115 -5.46 -5.02 -6.72
CA THR A 115 -6.06 -3.82 -7.33
C THR A 115 -5.16 -2.62 -7.05
N PHE A 116 -4.98 -1.74 -8.03
CA PHE A 116 -4.30 -0.47 -7.79
C PHE A 116 -5.18 0.45 -6.94
N GLY A 117 -4.74 0.79 -5.73
CA GLY A 117 -5.43 1.76 -4.89
C GLY A 117 -5.25 3.21 -5.36
N ASP A 118 -6.16 4.09 -4.97
CA ASP A 118 -6.14 5.52 -5.37
C ASP A 118 -4.85 6.25 -4.92
N ARG A 119 -4.35 5.88 -3.74
CA ARG A 119 -3.12 6.44 -3.14
C ARG A 119 -1.91 5.52 -3.28
N LEU A 120 -1.85 4.78 -4.38
CA LEU A 120 -0.72 3.91 -4.69
C LEU A 120 0.56 4.72 -4.90
N ARG A 121 1.62 4.33 -4.19
CA ARG A 121 3.00 4.73 -4.48
C ARG A 121 3.72 3.62 -5.23
N VAL A 122 4.26 3.93 -6.40
CA VAL A 122 5.14 3.03 -7.15
C VAL A 122 6.55 3.59 -7.13
N THR A 123 7.52 2.73 -6.84
CA THR A 123 8.94 3.09 -6.85
C THR A 123 9.75 2.08 -7.64
N GLU A 124 10.76 2.58 -8.35
CA GLU A 124 11.74 1.79 -9.09
C GLU A 124 13.11 2.41 -8.84
N ASN A 125 14.11 1.62 -8.48
CA ASN A 125 15.45 2.13 -8.16
C ASN A 125 15.45 3.29 -7.15
N ARG A 126 14.56 3.22 -6.14
CA ARG A 126 14.32 4.24 -5.10
C ARG A 126 13.78 5.58 -5.61
N LYS A 127 13.36 5.66 -6.87
CA LYS A 127 12.73 6.83 -7.49
C LYS A 127 11.24 6.56 -7.69
N LYS A 128 10.44 7.63 -7.80
CA LYS A 128 9.03 7.51 -8.18
C LYS A 128 8.93 6.92 -9.59
N ALA A 129 8.01 5.98 -9.77
CA ALA A 129 7.68 5.38 -11.05
C ALA A 129 6.18 5.49 -11.32
N GLU A 130 5.79 5.23 -12.56
CA GLU A 130 4.38 5.19 -12.98
C GLU A 130 3.78 3.80 -12.81
N ARG A 131 2.44 3.72 -12.80
CA ARG A 131 1.72 2.43 -12.68
C ARG A 131 2.09 1.45 -13.79
N GLY A 132 2.28 1.95 -15.02
CA GLY A 132 2.67 1.13 -16.17
C GLY A 132 4.06 0.47 -16.05
N ALA A 133 4.87 0.86 -15.07
CA ALA A 133 6.10 0.14 -14.77
C ALA A 133 5.83 -1.24 -14.15
N VAL A 134 4.67 -1.43 -13.51
CA VAL A 134 4.19 -2.72 -13.01
C VAL A 134 3.61 -3.52 -14.19
N ARG A 135 4.41 -4.43 -14.74
CA ARG A 135 4.09 -5.18 -15.96
C ARG A 135 4.62 -6.61 -15.87
N PRO A 136 4.12 -7.56 -16.67
CA PRO A 136 4.57 -8.95 -16.62
C PRO A 136 6.09 -9.09 -16.72
N GLY A 137 6.66 -10.01 -15.93
CA GLY A 137 8.09 -10.34 -15.90
C GLY A 137 8.95 -9.45 -14.99
N VAL A 138 8.41 -8.37 -14.40
CA VAL A 138 9.15 -7.57 -13.41
C VAL A 138 8.99 -8.13 -12.01
N ARG A 139 10.07 -8.06 -11.21
CA ARG A 139 10.00 -8.43 -9.78
C ARG A 139 9.54 -7.24 -8.96
N VAL A 140 8.64 -7.51 -8.02
CA VAL A 140 8.05 -6.50 -7.15
C VAL A 140 8.05 -6.95 -5.69
N GLY A 141 8.10 -5.97 -4.79
CA GLY A 141 7.51 -6.06 -3.47
C GLY A 141 6.25 -5.21 -3.42
N VAL A 142 5.15 -5.77 -2.94
CA VAL A 142 3.85 -5.11 -2.82
C VAL A 142 3.43 -5.09 -1.36
N GLY A 143 2.86 -3.95 -0.95
CA GLY A 143 2.22 -3.76 0.34
C GLY A 143 0.87 -3.09 0.17
N GLY A 144 -0.11 -3.48 0.95
CA GLY A 144 -1.44 -2.91 0.89
C GLY A 144 -2.38 -3.46 1.94
N VAL A 145 -3.68 -3.42 1.65
CA VAL A 145 -4.72 -3.86 2.59
C VAL A 145 -5.68 -4.86 1.98
N ARG A 146 -6.21 -5.72 2.84
CA ARG A 146 -7.31 -6.62 2.54
C ARG A 146 -8.60 -6.10 3.16
N ASP A 147 -9.65 -6.07 2.35
CA ASP A 147 -11.02 -5.84 2.76
C ASP A 147 -11.91 -6.92 2.12
N GLY A 148 -12.36 -7.86 2.94
CA GLY A 148 -13.00 -9.09 2.47
C GLY A 148 -12.11 -9.85 1.46
N SER A 149 -12.60 -10.00 0.23
CA SER A 149 -11.87 -10.67 -0.86
C SER A 149 -10.95 -9.73 -1.66
N ALA A 150 -11.09 -8.41 -1.51
CA ALA A 150 -10.31 -7.44 -2.25
C ALA A 150 -8.95 -7.20 -1.58
N VAL A 151 -7.87 -7.17 -2.39
CA VAL A 151 -6.52 -6.82 -1.93
C VAL A 151 -6.06 -5.59 -2.71
N THR A 152 -5.94 -4.46 -2.02
CA THR A 152 -5.65 -3.15 -2.62
C THR A 152 -4.21 -2.75 -2.35
N ALA A 153 -3.42 -2.55 -3.41
CA ALA A 153 -2.04 -2.11 -3.31
C ALA A 153 -1.95 -0.63 -2.91
N ARG A 154 -1.09 -0.34 -1.94
CA ARG A 154 -0.73 1.02 -1.49
C ARG A 154 0.72 1.36 -1.80
N LEU A 155 1.58 0.35 -1.81
CA LEU A 155 3.00 0.49 -2.15
C LEU A 155 3.43 -0.63 -3.08
N VAL A 156 4.11 -0.27 -4.18
CA VAL A 156 4.83 -1.21 -5.05
C VAL A 156 6.29 -0.74 -5.18
N ILE A 157 7.21 -1.66 -4.95
CA ILE A 157 8.66 -1.49 -5.11
C ILE A 157 9.11 -2.43 -6.22
N ILE A 158 9.53 -1.87 -7.35
CA ILE A 158 10.10 -2.59 -8.48
C ILE A 158 11.59 -2.80 -8.21
N GLY A 159 12.01 -4.06 -8.33
CA GLY A 159 13.38 -4.52 -8.09
C GLY A 159 14.32 -4.35 -9.27
#